data_AF-A0A9R1QG48-F1
#
_entry.id   AF-A0A9R1QG48-F1
#
_cell.length_a   1.000
_cell.length_b   1.000
_cell.length_c   1.000
_cell.angle_alpha   90.00
_cell.angle_beta   90.00
_cell.angle_gamma   90.00
#
_symmetry.space_group_name_H-M   'P 1'
#
loop_
_entity.id
_entity.type
_entity.pdbx_description
1 polymer ?
#
loop_
_entity_poly.entity_id
_entity_poly.type
_entity_poly.pdbx_seq_one_letter_code
_entity_poly.pdbx_strand_id
1 'polypeptide(L)'
;MVGFFRSGNLASRVFDRQFLSPRPGATVNTVRQFYENLVPSYTIYDIDCPDYSFRKFTDDGKYLVAFSRNHQDLIVYRPIWLTFSCHEECDSHDLPANAERFDSFFKQLYSISLASSNEYICKDFFLYMECHQYGLFATSTAQSNDSSATDGAIHGVPSIEKITFYLVRLEDGAILDEKAFCNDFINLAHSIGAYLYEDLVCIVSLRYQTIHVLQIRDSGSLVEVRRIGAFCREDDELFLYSHGQLYDYF
;
A
#
# COMPACT_ATOMS: atom_id res chain seq x y z
N MET A 1 35.81 37.49 -1.07
CA MET A 1 35.56 36.03 -1.01
C MET A 1 34.80 35.76 0.27
N VAL A 2 33.47 35.90 0.26
CA VAL A 2 32.64 35.68 1.45
C VAL A 2 32.18 34.23 1.38
N GLY A 3 32.88 33.36 2.11
CA GLY A 3 32.42 32.00 2.34
C GLY A 3 31.19 32.07 3.22
N PHE A 4 30.00 32.04 2.63
CA PHE A 4 28.82 31.61 3.37
C PHE A 4 29.04 30.14 3.67
N PHE A 5 29.45 29.84 4.90
CA PHE A 5 29.25 28.52 5.46
C PHE A 5 27.75 28.21 5.31
N ARG A 6 27.39 27.36 4.35
CA ARG A 6 26.03 26.81 4.26
C ARG A 6 25.86 26.02 5.56
N SER A 7 25.06 26.52 6.50
CA SER A 7 24.73 25.76 7.70
C SER A 7 24.21 24.38 7.28
N GLY A 8 24.76 23.30 7.84
CA GLY A 8 24.20 21.95 7.65
C GLY A 8 22.76 21.83 8.19
N ASN A 9 22.32 22.80 9.00
CA ASN A 9 20.97 22.87 9.52
C ASN A 9 19.95 23.21 8.42
N LEU A 10 19.14 22.22 8.05
CA LEU A 10 18.06 22.35 7.08
C LEU A 10 16.99 23.37 7.52
N ALA A 11 16.64 23.40 8.80
CA ALA A 11 15.63 24.32 9.33
C ALA A 11 16.08 25.77 9.17
N SER A 12 17.35 26.09 9.48
CA SER A 12 17.92 27.42 9.22
C SER A 12 17.81 27.81 7.75
N ARG A 13 18.14 26.90 6.82
CA ARG A 13 18.01 27.15 5.37
C ARG A 13 16.57 27.38 4.92
N VAL A 14 15.60 26.69 5.54
CA VAL A 14 14.16 26.88 5.28
C VAL A 14 13.70 28.25 5.81
N PHE A 15 14.08 28.62 7.03
CA PHE A 15 13.72 29.89 7.63
C PHE A 15 14.34 31.08 6.89
N ASP A 16 15.62 30.98 6.50
CA ASP A 16 16.28 31.99 5.68
C ASP A 16 15.50 32.23 4.37
N ARG A 17 14.97 31.18 3.73
CA ARG A 17 14.09 31.35 2.55
C ARG A 17 12.78 32.05 2.88
N GLN A 18 12.13 31.69 3.99
CA GLN A 18 10.82 32.24 4.33
C GLN A 18 10.89 33.72 4.72
N PHE A 19 12.00 34.13 5.36
CA PHE A 19 12.15 35.47 5.92
C PHE A 19 13.05 36.40 5.10
N LEU A 20 14.01 35.88 4.31
CA LEU A 20 14.91 36.72 3.52
C LEU A 20 14.40 36.88 2.09
N SER A 21 14.21 38.13 1.68
CA SER A 21 13.93 38.45 0.28
C SER A 21 15.22 38.27 -0.55
N PRO A 22 15.18 37.50 -1.65
CA PRO A 22 16.33 37.37 -2.53
C PRO A 22 16.67 38.70 -3.18
N ARG A 23 17.94 38.88 -3.56
CA ARG A 23 18.38 40.08 -4.30
C ARG A 23 17.58 40.21 -5.61
N PRO A 24 17.32 41.44 -6.10
CA PRO A 24 16.63 41.64 -7.37
C PRO A 24 17.27 40.81 -8.49
N GLY A 25 16.45 40.03 -9.21
CA GLY A 25 16.90 39.14 -10.29
C GLY A 25 17.51 37.80 -9.86
N ALA A 26 17.68 37.53 -8.56
CA ALA A 26 18.27 36.29 -8.05
C ALA A 26 17.25 35.22 -7.62
N THR A 27 15.95 35.55 -7.57
CA THR A 27 14.88 34.68 -7.05
C THR A 27 14.89 33.28 -7.63
N VAL A 28 15.01 33.16 -8.96
CA VAL A 28 14.99 31.86 -9.67
C VAL A 28 16.17 30.98 -9.25
N ASN A 29 17.37 31.57 -9.11
CA ASN A 29 18.57 30.83 -8.71
C ASN A 29 18.53 30.44 -7.23
N THR A 30 18.05 31.33 -6.36
CA THR A 30 17.89 31.05 -4.92
C THR A 30 16.90 29.91 -4.66
N VAL A 31 15.77 29.91 -5.37
CA VAL A 31 14.77 28.83 -5.27
C VAL A 31 15.34 27.51 -5.79
N ARG A 32 16.04 27.51 -6.92
CA ARG A 32 16.63 26.30 -7.51
C ARG A 32 17.76 25.68 -6.67
N GLN A 33 18.57 26.48 -5.99
CA GLN A 33 19.65 26.00 -5.11
C GLN A 33 19.15 25.29 -3.84
N PHE A 34 17.90 25.49 -3.44
CA PHE A 34 17.36 24.85 -2.24
C PHE A 34 16.97 23.38 -2.47
N TYR A 35 16.54 23.02 -3.68
CA TYR A 35 16.01 21.69 -4.01
C TYR A 35 17.07 20.69 -4.50
N GLU A 36 18.35 20.86 -4.14
CA GLU A 36 19.47 20.01 -4.58
C GLU A 36 19.51 18.60 -3.95
N ASN A 37 18.39 18.09 -3.44
CA ASN A 37 18.16 16.79 -2.77
C ASN A 37 18.29 16.80 -1.23
N LEU A 38 17.31 16.19 -0.57
CA LEU A 38 17.46 15.66 0.79
C LEU A 38 17.93 14.22 0.64
N VAL A 39 19.21 13.98 0.87
CA VAL A 39 19.78 12.63 0.85
C VAL A 39 19.86 12.10 2.28
N PRO A 40 19.67 10.79 2.49
CA PRO A 40 19.98 10.18 3.78
C PRO A 40 21.40 10.55 4.20
N SER A 41 21.54 11.21 5.35
CA SER A 41 22.83 11.69 5.86
C SER A 41 23.45 10.75 6.90
N TYR A 42 22.68 9.76 7.37
CA TYR A 42 23.08 8.87 8.45
C TYR A 42 22.37 7.51 8.36
N THR A 43 23.09 6.44 8.67
CA THR A 43 22.54 5.10 8.85
C THR A 43 22.85 4.65 10.27
N ILE A 44 21.82 4.26 11.01
CA ILE A 44 21.96 3.67 12.35
C ILE A 44 21.95 2.16 12.16
N TYR A 45 22.95 1.49 12.72
CA TYR A 45 23.09 0.04 12.69
C TYR A 45 22.64 -0.57 14.03
N ASP A 46 22.43 -1.89 14.04
CA ASP A 46 22.16 -2.67 15.24
C ASP A 46 20.96 -2.18 16.09
N ILE A 47 19.95 -1.59 15.42
CA ILE A 47 18.68 -1.26 16.08
C ILE A 47 17.98 -2.55 16.49
N ASP A 48 17.52 -2.59 17.74
CA ASP A 48 16.64 -3.65 18.24
C ASP A 48 15.25 -3.52 17.59
N CYS A 49 15.10 -4.16 16.42
CA CYS A 49 13.88 -4.14 15.62
C CYS A 49 12.97 -5.32 15.98
N PRO A 50 11.65 -5.09 16.06
CA PRO A 50 10.71 -6.18 16.25
C PRO A 50 10.77 -7.12 15.04
N ASP A 51 10.51 -8.39 15.32
CA ASP A 51 10.61 -9.50 14.38
C ASP A 51 9.38 -9.58 13.46
N TYR A 52 9.24 -8.55 12.62
CA TYR A 52 8.13 -8.33 11.71
C TYR A 52 8.62 -8.17 10.27
N SER A 53 7.72 -8.46 9.33
CA SER A 53 7.95 -8.19 7.91
C SER A 53 7.51 -6.76 7.61
N PHE A 54 8.46 -5.83 7.56
CA PHE A 54 8.20 -4.44 7.16
C PHE A 54 7.89 -4.36 5.67
N ARG A 55 6.76 -3.72 5.32
CA ARG A 55 6.27 -3.65 3.94
C ARG A 55 6.69 -2.38 3.24
N LYS A 56 6.12 -1.24 3.62
CA LYS A 56 6.47 0.09 3.11
C LYS A 56 5.86 1.21 3.96
N PHE A 57 6.35 2.42 3.72
CA PHE A 57 5.68 3.65 4.15
C PHE A 57 4.53 4.00 3.22
N THR A 58 3.53 4.71 3.74
CA THR A 58 2.63 5.51 2.89
C THR A 58 3.40 6.66 2.25
N ASP A 59 2.98 7.12 1.08
CA ASP A 59 3.71 8.19 0.36
C ASP A 59 3.73 9.52 1.11
N ASP A 60 2.75 9.76 1.98
CA ASP A 60 2.72 10.91 2.90
C ASP A 60 3.61 10.73 4.15
N GLY A 61 4.26 9.58 4.31
CA GLY A 61 5.16 9.25 5.40
C GLY A 61 4.49 9.11 6.78
N LYS A 62 3.15 9.12 6.87
CA LYS A 62 2.44 9.05 8.15
C LYS A 62 2.38 7.67 8.77
N TYR A 63 2.47 6.63 7.95
CA TYR A 63 2.32 5.25 8.40
C TYR A 63 3.43 4.38 7.83
N LEU A 64 3.96 3.49 8.68
CA LEU A 64 4.79 2.35 8.28
C LEU A 64 3.96 1.09 8.50
N VAL A 65 3.76 0.32 7.43
CA VAL A 65 2.99 -0.92 7.45
C VAL A 65 3.93 -2.11 7.59
N ALA A 66 3.59 -3.03 8.49
CA ALA A 66 4.30 -4.27 8.72
C ALA A 66 3.32 -5.44 8.94
N PHE A 67 3.82 -6.65 8.78
CA PHE A 67 3.07 -7.88 9.04
C PHE A 67 3.79 -8.72 10.09
N SER A 68 3.02 -9.44 10.90
CA SER A 68 3.58 -10.37 11.87
C SER A 68 4.38 -11.47 11.17
N ARG A 69 5.32 -12.11 11.89
CA ARG A 69 6.15 -13.21 11.35
C ARG A 69 5.32 -14.38 10.82
N ASN A 70 4.18 -14.68 11.45
CA ASN A 70 3.25 -15.72 11.00
C ASN A 70 2.30 -15.25 9.89
N HIS A 71 2.42 -14.00 9.42
CA HIS A 71 1.56 -13.39 8.41
C HIS A 71 0.07 -13.47 8.76
N GLN A 72 -0.29 -13.20 10.01
CA GLN A 72 -1.69 -13.17 10.45
C GLN A 72 -2.16 -11.79 10.87
N ASP A 73 -1.25 -10.98 11.41
CA ASP A 73 -1.56 -9.67 11.93
C ASP A 73 -0.98 -8.56 11.05
N LEU A 74 -1.78 -7.54 10.83
CA LEU A 74 -1.37 -6.24 10.31
C LEU A 74 -0.95 -5.36 11.48
N ILE A 75 0.28 -4.83 11.41
CA ILE A 75 0.83 -3.89 12.38
C ILE A 75 1.09 -2.58 11.67
N VAL A 76 0.60 -1.48 12.24
CA VAL A 76 0.80 -0.14 11.69
C VAL A 76 1.49 0.74 12.72
N TYR A 77 2.56 1.39 12.28
CA TYR A 77 3.35 2.32 13.08
C TYR A 77 3.18 3.75 12.59
N ARG A 78 3.24 4.70 13.51
CA ARG A 78 3.42 6.12 13.25
C ARG A 78 4.90 6.47 13.36
N PRO A 79 5.55 6.96 12.29
CA PRO A 79 6.87 7.55 12.40
C PRO A 79 6.80 8.80 13.29
N ILE A 80 7.56 8.78 14.38
CA ILE A 80 7.72 9.91 15.31
C ILE A 80 9.06 10.61 15.12
N TRP A 81 10.03 9.90 14.54
CA TRP A 81 11.41 10.33 14.30
C TRP A 81 12.18 10.69 15.58
N LEU A 82 13.45 10.28 15.65
CA LEU A 82 14.30 10.65 16.77
C LEU A 82 14.56 12.17 16.73
N THR A 83 14.17 12.85 17.81
CA THR A 83 14.47 14.27 18.00
C THR A 83 15.36 14.42 19.23
N PHE A 84 16.52 15.04 19.05
CA PHE A 84 17.43 15.35 20.16
C PHE A 84 18.17 16.67 19.90
N SER A 85 18.63 17.29 20.97
CA SER A 85 19.45 18.51 20.93
C SER A 85 20.73 18.27 21.71
N CYS A 86 21.88 18.58 21.12
CA CYS A 86 23.14 18.64 21.85
C CYS A 86 23.44 20.07 22.27
N HIS A 87 23.89 20.25 23.51
CA HIS A 87 24.26 21.55 24.07
C HIS A 87 25.76 21.88 23.90
N GLU A 88 26.57 20.91 23.48
CA GLU A 88 28.02 21.02 23.30
C GLU A 88 28.41 20.70 21.83
N GLU A 89 29.70 20.83 21.49
CA GLU A 89 30.23 20.39 20.18
C GLU A 89 30.02 18.87 20.05
N CYS A 90 28.91 18.50 19.41
CA CYS A 90 28.51 17.13 19.17
C CYS A 90 29.14 16.67 17.86
N ASP A 91 29.83 15.53 17.86
CA ASP A 91 30.14 14.89 16.59
C ASP A 91 28.82 14.41 15.97
N SER A 92 28.76 14.41 14.63
CA SER A 92 27.56 13.97 13.89
C SER A 92 27.15 12.52 14.16
N HIS A 93 27.98 11.77 14.89
CA HIS A 93 27.81 10.37 15.26
C HIS A 93 27.35 10.15 16.70
N ASP A 94 27.29 11.21 17.52
CA ASP A 94 26.87 11.10 18.91
C ASP A 94 25.33 11.10 18.98
N LEU A 95 24.76 9.91 18.83
CA LEU A 95 23.34 9.68 19.03
C LEU A 95 23.02 9.43 20.50
N PRO A 96 21.84 9.86 20.99
CA PRO A 96 21.42 9.55 22.35
C PRO A 96 21.21 8.04 22.52
N ALA A 97 21.39 7.52 23.74
CA ALA A 97 21.29 6.07 24.02
C ALA A 97 19.94 5.43 23.63
N ASN A 98 18.86 6.21 23.50
CA ASN A 98 17.58 5.69 23.03
C ASN A 98 17.53 5.49 21.50
N ALA A 99 18.49 6.02 20.74
CA ALA A 99 18.56 5.84 19.28
C ALA A 99 18.79 4.38 18.85
N GLU A 100 19.19 3.50 19.76
CA GLU A 100 19.34 2.06 19.51
C GLU A 100 17.99 1.31 19.50
N ARG A 101 16.89 1.98 19.88
CA ARG A 101 15.55 1.36 19.98
C ARG A 101 14.67 1.74 18.81
N PHE A 102 14.03 0.74 18.20
CA PHE A 102 13.05 0.95 17.12
C PHE A 102 11.93 1.91 17.54
N ASP A 103 11.44 1.79 18.77
CA ASP A 103 10.34 2.60 19.32
C ASP A 103 10.68 4.09 19.45
N SER A 104 11.97 4.46 19.38
CA SER A 104 12.39 5.87 19.34
C SER A 104 12.08 6.54 18.00
N PHE A 105 11.86 5.74 16.95
CA PHE A 105 11.54 6.22 15.59
C PHE A 105 10.09 5.95 15.22
N PHE A 106 9.52 4.87 15.75
CA PHE A 106 8.22 4.36 15.33
C PHE A 106 7.36 4.01 16.54
N LYS A 107 6.20 4.65 16.65
CA LYS A 107 5.21 4.28 17.66
C LYS A 107 4.20 3.32 17.05
N GLN A 108 4.06 2.11 17.59
CA GLN A 108 2.97 1.22 17.17
C GLN A 108 1.61 1.88 17.46
N LEU A 109 0.75 1.98 16.45
CA LEU A 109 -0.62 2.48 16.59
C LEU A 109 -1.56 1.35 17.00
N TYR A 110 -1.52 0.25 16.25
CA TYR A 110 -2.34 -0.94 16.49
C TYR A 110 -1.72 -2.17 15.86
N SER A 111 -2.23 -3.33 16.29
CA SER A 111 -2.03 -4.64 15.68
C SER A 111 -3.39 -5.31 15.59
N ILE A 112 -3.80 -5.71 14.39
CA ILE A 112 -5.10 -6.36 14.14
C ILE A 112 -4.90 -7.65 13.36
N SER A 113 -5.72 -8.67 13.65
CA SER A 113 -5.70 -9.93 12.91
C SER A 113 -6.50 -9.78 11.62
N LEU A 114 -5.86 -9.99 10.47
CA LEU A 114 -6.53 -10.03 9.16
C LEU A 114 -6.74 -11.47 8.67
N ALA A 115 -5.84 -12.37 9.04
CA ALA A 115 -5.93 -13.77 8.65
C ALA A 115 -6.22 -14.65 9.87
N SER A 116 -7.03 -15.69 9.68
CA SER A 116 -7.32 -16.68 10.71
C SER A 116 -7.14 -18.09 10.16
N SER A 117 -6.97 -19.06 11.06
CA SER A 117 -6.91 -20.48 10.72
C SER A 117 -5.77 -20.81 9.74
N ASN A 118 -6.09 -21.24 8.51
CA ASN A 118 -5.17 -21.62 7.45
C ASN A 118 -4.94 -20.50 6.41
N GLU A 119 -5.45 -19.29 6.64
CA GLU A 119 -5.20 -18.11 5.82
C GLU A 119 -3.93 -17.39 6.27
N TYR A 120 -3.26 -16.76 5.31
CA TYR A 120 -2.10 -15.91 5.53
C TYR A 120 -2.26 -14.59 4.77
N ILE A 121 -1.77 -13.50 5.35
CA ILE A 121 -1.65 -12.20 4.68
C ILE A 121 -0.73 -12.36 3.48
N CYS A 122 -1.18 -11.90 2.33
CA CYS A 122 -0.39 -11.81 1.11
C CYS A 122 0.63 -10.66 1.27
N LYS A 123 1.79 -10.95 1.86
CA LYS A 123 2.82 -9.95 2.22
C LYS A 123 3.26 -9.04 1.07
N ASP A 124 3.07 -9.46 -0.18
CA ASP A 124 3.43 -8.71 -1.38
C ASP A 124 2.31 -7.85 -1.97
N PHE A 125 1.17 -7.78 -1.30
CA PHE A 125 0.01 -7.00 -1.67
C PHE A 125 -0.34 -5.97 -0.60
N PHE A 126 -0.31 -4.70 -0.98
CA PHE A 126 -0.82 -3.59 -0.17
C PHE A 126 -1.02 -2.38 -1.09
N LEU A 127 -2.27 -1.95 -1.22
CA LEU A 127 -2.66 -0.73 -1.93
C LEU A 127 -3.30 0.24 -0.93
N TYR A 128 -3.29 1.54 -1.23
CA TYR A 128 -4.01 2.54 -0.43
C TYR A 128 -4.49 3.65 -1.34
N MET A 129 -5.59 4.29 -0.93
CA MET A 129 -6.12 5.45 -1.64
C MET A 129 -5.19 6.65 -1.52
N GLU A 130 -5.25 7.57 -2.50
CA GLU A 130 -4.47 8.82 -2.48
C GLU A 130 -4.80 9.71 -1.27
N CYS A 131 -6.01 9.62 -0.72
CA CYS A 131 -6.37 10.28 0.53
C CYS A 131 -5.66 9.68 1.76
N HIS A 132 -4.98 8.53 1.61
CA HIS A 132 -4.27 7.76 2.64
C HIS A 132 -5.14 7.40 3.86
N GLN A 133 -6.47 7.42 3.71
CA GLN A 133 -7.42 7.06 4.77
C GLN A 133 -7.64 5.55 4.84
N TYR A 134 -7.68 4.88 3.68
CA TYR A 134 -7.99 3.47 3.55
C TYR A 134 -6.86 2.70 2.89
N GLY A 135 -6.57 1.52 3.43
CA GLY A 135 -5.65 0.53 2.89
C GLY A 135 -6.41 -0.73 2.46
N LEU A 136 -6.03 -1.28 1.32
CA LEU A 136 -6.52 -2.55 0.81
C LEU A 136 -5.44 -3.62 1.02
N PHE A 137 -5.82 -4.64 1.79
CA PHE A 137 -5.00 -5.79 2.13
C PHE A 137 -5.63 -7.05 1.56
N ALA A 138 -4.87 -8.15 1.52
CA ALA A 138 -5.41 -9.42 1.10
C ALA A 138 -4.87 -10.57 1.94
N THR A 139 -5.72 -11.57 2.18
CA THR A 139 -5.34 -12.87 2.71
C THR A 139 -5.66 -13.95 1.71
N SER A 140 -4.96 -15.08 1.83
CA SER A 140 -5.24 -16.27 1.04
C SER A 140 -4.97 -17.53 1.84
N THR A 141 -5.72 -18.60 1.57
CA THR A 141 -5.30 -19.95 1.93
C THR A 141 -4.11 -20.39 1.08
N ALA A 142 -3.48 -21.50 1.46
CA ALA A 142 -2.43 -22.10 0.64
C ALA A 142 -2.98 -22.50 -0.75
N GLN A 143 -2.18 -22.27 -1.78
CA GLN A 143 -2.52 -22.68 -3.13
C GLN A 143 -2.67 -24.21 -3.20
N SER A 144 -3.79 -24.66 -3.76
CA SER A 144 -4.02 -26.05 -4.08
C SER A 144 -3.66 -26.32 -5.55
N ASN A 145 -3.05 -27.48 -5.81
CA ASN A 145 -2.79 -27.95 -7.18
C ASN A 145 -4.02 -28.60 -7.81
N ASP A 146 -5.20 -28.47 -7.18
CA ASP A 146 -6.43 -29.03 -7.70
C ASP A 146 -6.88 -28.20 -8.91
N SER A 147 -6.61 -28.78 -10.09
CA SER A 147 -6.92 -28.20 -11.41
C SER A 147 -8.22 -28.75 -11.96
N SER A 148 -9.02 -29.43 -11.13
CA SER A 148 -10.35 -29.89 -11.51
C SER A 148 -11.18 -28.71 -11.99
N ALA A 149 -11.59 -28.78 -13.26
CA ALA A 149 -12.35 -27.74 -13.92
C ALA A 149 -13.78 -27.76 -13.36
N THR A 150 -14.08 -26.83 -12.47
CA THR A 150 -15.45 -26.42 -12.15
C THR A 150 -16.01 -25.62 -13.33
N ASP A 151 -17.34 -25.53 -13.42
CA ASP A 151 -18.00 -24.83 -14.52
C ASP A 151 -17.50 -23.37 -14.65
N GLY A 152 -17.13 -22.98 -15.87
CA GLY A 152 -16.53 -21.67 -16.17
C GLY A 152 -15.05 -21.47 -15.80
N ALA A 153 -14.39 -22.43 -15.13
CA ALA A 153 -12.97 -22.31 -14.78
C ALA A 153 -12.05 -22.72 -15.94
N ILE A 154 -10.94 -21.99 -16.13
CA ILE A 154 -9.92 -22.32 -17.13
C ILE A 154 -9.09 -23.51 -16.67
N HIS A 155 -9.08 -24.54 -17.51
CA HIS A 155 -8.29 -25.75 -17.28
C HIS A 155 -6.79 -25.43 -17.15
N GLY A 156 -6.16 -25.98 -16.11
CA GLY A 156 -4.73 -25.82 -15.85
C GLY A 156 -4.36 -24.55 -15.08
N VAL A 157 -5.32 -23.65 -14.80
CA VAL A 157 -5.09 -22.53 -13.86
C VAL A 157 -5.23 -23.06 -12.42
N PRO A 158 -4.30 -22.74 -11.50
CA PRO A 158 -4.39 -23.19 -10.10
C PRO A 158 -5.67 -22.72 -9.39
N SER A 159 -5.93 -23.29 -8.21
CA SER A 159 -7.02 -22.85 -7.32
C SER A 159 -6.45 -22.41 -5.98
N ILE A 160 -6.89 -21.26 -5.49
CA ILE A 160 -6.82 -20.89 -4.09
C ILE A 160 -8.24 -20.97 -3.54
N GLU A 161 -8.43 -21.78 -2.50
CA GLU A 161 -9.75 -22.05 -1.93
C GLU A 161 -10.46 -20.76 -1.51
N LYS A 162 -9.72 -19.83 -0.89
CA LYS A 162 -10.26 -18.54 -0.45
C LYS A 162 -9.20 -17.45 -0.54
N ILE A 163 -9.55 -16.37 -1.20
CA ILE A 163 -8.80 -15.10 -1.26
C ILE A 163 -9.72 -14.01 -0.75
N THR A 164 -9.32 -13.26 0.27
CA THR A 164 -10.15 -12.19 0.85
C THR A 164 -9.42 -10.88 0.77
N PHE A 165 -10.06 -9.86 0.19
CA PHE A 165 -9.58 -8.48 0.24
C PHE A 165 -10.24 -7.76 1.40
N TYR A 166 -9.45 -7.06 2.22
CA TYR A 166 -9.92 -6.29 3.37
C TYR A 166 -9.68 -4.80 3.14
N LEU A 167 -10.74 -4.01 3.32
CA LEU A 167 -10.64 -2.56 3.40
C LEU A 167 -10.44 -2.16 4.86
N VAL A 168 -9.29 -1.56 5.17
CA VAL A 168 -8.90 -1.18 6.53
C VAL A 168 -8.70 0.32 6.60
N ARG A 169 -9.22 0.95 7.65
CA ARG A 169 -8.91 2.34 7.96
C ARG A 169 -7.53 2.45 8.60
N LEU A 170 -6.64 3.20 7.96
CA LEU A 170 -5.23 3.27 8.38
C LEU A 170 -5.03 3.99 9.72
N GLU A 171 -5.95 4.87 10.11
CA GLU A 171 -5.87 5.64 11.35
C GLU A 171 -5.97 4.79 12.62
N ASP A 172 -6.93 3.87 12.66
CA ASP A 172 -7.34 3.14 13.87
C ASP A 172 -7.34 1.61 13.70
N GLY A 173 -7.15 1.10 12.48
CA GLY A 173 -7.15 -0.33 12.18
C GLY A 173 -8.55 -0.92 12.09
N ALA A 174 -9.60 -0.12 11.95
CA ALA A 174 -10.94 -0.65 11.74
C ALA A 174 -11.03 -1.38 10.39
N ILE A 175 -11.40 -2.65 10.40
CA ILE A 175 -11.80 -3.39 9.20
C ILE A 175 -13.20 -2.92 8.82
N LEU A 176 -13.33 -2.28 7.68
CA LEU A 176 -14.56 -1.62 7.25
C LEU A 176 -15.42 -2.52 6.35
N ASP A 177 -14.77 -3.28 5.47
CA ASP A 177 -15.45 -4.18 4.55
C ASP A 177 -14.49 -5.27 4.03
N GLU A 178 -15.06 -6.33 3.46
CA GLU A 178 -14.32 -7.44 2.87
C GLU A 178 -14.96 -7.96 1.57
N LYS A 179 -14.13 -8.43 0.64
CA LYS A 179 -14.57 -9.15 -0.56
C LYS A 179 -13.80 -10.45 -0.68
N ALA A 180 -14.52 -11.56 -0.53
CA ALA A 180 -13.98 -12.91 -0.72
C ALA A 180 -14.20 -13.43 -2.15
N PHE A 181 -13.19 -14.13 -2.65
CA PHE A 181 -13.18 -14.92 -3.88
C PHE A 181 -12.87 -16.37 -3.51
N CYS A 182 -13.73 -17.29 -3.93
CA CYS A 182 -13.60 -18.69 -3.58
C CYS A 182 -13.20 -19.51 -4.80
N ASN A 183 -12.29 -20.47 -4.62
CA ASN A 183 -11.80 -21.36 -5.66
C ASN A 183 -11.33 -20.62 -6.91
N ASP A 184 -10.59 -19.53 -6.71
CA ASP A 184 -10.13 -18.62 -7.76
C ASP A 184 -8.59 -18.52 -7.73
N PHE A 185 -8.02 -17.89 -8.74
CA PHE A 185 -6.62 -17.53 -8.79
C PHE A 185 -6.48 -16.05 -9.16
N ILE A 186 -6.08 -15.26 -8.18
CA ILE A 186 -5.77 -13.84 -8.33
C ILE A 186 -4.28 -13.67 -7.99
N ASN A 187 -3.48 -13.18 -8.93
CA ASN A 187 -2.04 -13.05 -8.74
C ASN A 187 -1.69 -11.83 -7.89
N LEU A 188 -1.62 -12.00 -6.58
CA LEU A 188 -1.32 -10.91 -5.64
C LEU A 188 0.18 -10.57 -5.52
N ALA A 189 1.07 -11.37 -6.13
CA ALA A 189 2.50 -11.09 -6.14
C ALA A 189 2.75 -9.73 -6.80
N HIS A 190 3.44 -8.85 -6.08
CA HIS A 190 3.73 -7.47 -6.53
C HIS A 190 2.49 -6.69 -6.96
N SER A 191 1.30 -7.02 -6.44
CA SER A 191 0.03 -6.38 -6.79
C SER A 191 -0.32 -6.45 -8.29
N ILE A 192 0.11 -7.50 -9.00
CA ILE A 192 -0.15 -7.63 -10.45
C ILE A 192 -1.64 -7.88 -10.76
N GLY A 193 -2.31 -8.64 -9.91
CA GLY A 193 -3.69 -9.08 -10.09
C GLY A 193 -4.73 -8.12 -9.52
N ALA A 194 -4.32 -7.01 -8.90
CA ALA A 194 -5.24 -5.98 -8.43
C ALA A 194 -4.61 -4.59 -8.51
N TYR A 195 -5.37 -3.63 -9.01
CA TYR A 195 -4.93 -2.25 -9.21
C TYR A 195 -5.95 -1.27 -8.64
N LEU A 196 -5.47 -0.17 -8.06
CA LEU A 196 -6.29 0.89 -7.49
C LEU A 196 -6.02 2.19 -8.25
N TYR A 197 -7.07 2.82 -8.74
CA TYR A 197 -7.03 4.14 -9.36
C TYR A 197 -8.12 5.01 -8.73
N GLU A 198 -7.71 6.09 -8.06
CA GLU A 198 -8.59 6.94 -7.25
C GLU A 198 -9.35 6.11 -6.20
N ASP A 199 -10.63 5.83 -6.46
CA ASP A 199 -11.52 5.02 -5.63
C ASP A 199 -11.94 3.69 -6.29
N LEU A 200 -11.46 3.39 -7.50
CA LEU A 200 -11.78 2.18 -8.25
C LEU A 200 -10.69 1.12 -8.09
N VAL A 201 -11.09 -0.06 -7.65
CA VAL A 201 -10.24 -1.26 -7.55
C VAL A 201 -10.62 -2.22 -8.67
N CYS A 202 -9.66 -2.54 -9.53
CA CYS A 202 -9.78 -3.61 -10.51
C CYS A 202 -9.08 -4.87 -9.98
N ILE A 203 -9.79 -6.00 -9.94
CA ILE A 203 -9.25 -7.30 -9.50
C ILE A 203 -9.42 -8.30 -10.65
N VAL A 204 -8.33 -8.94 -11.04
CA VAL A 204 -8.30 -9.88 -12.17
C VAL A 204 -8.37 -11.31 -11.65
N SER A 205 -9.53 -11.92 -11.81
CA SER A 205 -9.76 -13.37 -11.69
C SER A 205 -9.21 -14.07 -12.92
N LEU A 206 -8.03 -14.69 -12.78
CA LEU A 206 -7.40 -15.41 -13.89
C LEU A 206 -8.10 -16.74 -14.17
N ARG A 207 -8.59 -17.42 -13.13
CA ARG A 207 -9.24 -18.72 -13.28
C ARG A 207 -10.58 -18.60 -13.99
N TYR A 208 -11.31 -17.51 -13.81
CA TYR A 208 -12.61 -17.26 -14.44
C TYR A 208 -12.58 -16.19 -15.53
N GLN A 209 -11.38 -15.75 -15.96
CA GLN A 209 -11.18 -14.73 -16.99
C GLN A 209 -12.06 -13.48 -16.79
N THR A 210 -12.15 -13.03 -15.55
CA THR A 210 -13.08 -11.98 -15.15
C THR A 210 -12.33 -10.84 -14.46
N ILE A 211 -12.64 -9.60 -14.85
CA ILE A 211 -12.20 -8.39 -14.16
C ILE A 211 -13.36 -7.91 -13.30
N HIS A 212 -13.15 -7.88 -12.00
CA HIS A 212 -14.06 -7.28 -11.03
C HIS A 212 -13.66 -5.84 -10.82
N VAL A 213 -14.58 -4.91 -11.03
CA VAL A 213 -14.40 -3.49 -10.74
C VAL A 213 -15.22 -3.16 -9.51
N LEU A 214 -14.52 -2.80 -8.44
CA LEU A 214 -15.10 -2.38 -7.18
C LEU A 214 -14.83 -0.89 -6.97
N GLN A 215 -15.73 -0.20 -6.27
CA GLN A 215 -15.57 1.18 -5.86
C GLN A 215 -15.52 1.26 -4.33
N ILE A 216 -14.47 1.89 -3.81
CA ILE A 216 -14.32 2.23 -2.40
C ILE A 216 -15.14 3.49 -2.14
N ARG A 217 -16.20 3.38 -1.34
CA ARG A 217 -17.02 4.54 -0.97
C ARG A 217 -16.41 5.28 0.22
N ASP A 218 -16.69 6.58 0.33
CA ASP A 218 -16.32 7.38 1.50
C ASP A 218 -16.87 6.81 2.81
N SER A 219 -18.00 6.10 2.76
CA SER A 219 -18.59 5.37 3.89
C SER A 219 -17.74 4.21 4.40
N GLY A 220 -16.70 3.80 3.66
CA GLY A 220 -15.85 2.66 3.98
C GLY A 220 -16.40 1.33 3.48
N SER A 221 -17.09 1.30 2.34
CA SER A 221 -17.61 0.05 1.75
C SER A 221 -17.00 -0.24 0.38
N LEU A 222 -16.88 -1.53 0.06
CA LEU A 222 -16.44 -2.07 -1.22
C LEU A 222 -17.66 -2.49 -2.05
N VAL A 223 -18.00 -1.70 -3.06
CA VAL A 223 -19.16 -1.98 -3.92
C VAL A 223 -18.69 -2.49 -5.28
N GLU A 224 -19.07 -3.70 -5.66
CA GLU A 224 -18.84 -4.20 -7.03
C GLU A 224 -19.73 -3.41 -8.00
N VAL A 225 -19.12 -2.56 -8.84
CA VAL A 225 -19.81 -1.67 -9.77
C VAL A 225 -19.84 -2.22 -11.19
N ARG A 226 -18.91 -3.13 -11.53
CA ARG A 226 -18.89 -3.79 -12.83
C ARG A 226 -18.16 -5.12 -12.76
N ARG A 227 -18.59 -6.05 -13.60
CA ARG A 227 -17.90 -7.30 -13.88
C ARG A 227 -17.70 -7.40 -15.40
N ILE A 228 -16.48 -7.70 -15.83
CA ILE A 228 -16.14 -7.84 -17.26
C ILE A 228 -15.57 -9.23 -17.43
N GLY A 229 -16.25 -10.11 -18.15
CA GLY A 229 -15.83 -11.49 -18.38
C GLY A 229 -16.23 -11.95 -19.77
N ALA A 230 -16.95 -13.06 -19.87
CA ALA A 230 -17.51 -13.54 -21.13
C ALA A 230 -18.38 -12.47 -21.84
N PHE A 231 -19.03 -11.61 -21.05
CA PHE A 231 -19.84 -10.49 -21.51
C PHE A 231 -19.24 -9.16 -21.02
N CYS A 232 -19.26 -8.16 -21.89
CA CYS A 232 -18.77 -6.81 -21.59
C CYS A 232 -19.87 -5.89 -21.05
N ARG A 233 -21.13 -6.20 -21.37
CA ARG A 233 -22.34 -5.50 -20.95
C ARG A 233 -23.35 -6.47 -20.35
N GLU A 234 -24.22 -5.94 -19.50
CA GLU A 234 -25.23 -6.73 -18.79
C GLU A 234 -26.28 -7.35 -19.75
N ASP A 235 -26.48 -6.74 -20.92
CA ASP A 235 -27.46 -7.16 -21.93
C ASP A 235 -26.86 -7.96 -23.09
N ASP A 236 -25.55 -8.24 -23.09
CA ASP A 236 -24.89 -8.97 -24.18
C ASP A 236 -25.48 -10.37 -24.36
N GLU A 237 -25.80 -11.06 -23.26
CA GLU A 237 -26.38 -12.40 -23.30
C GLU A 237 -27.76 -12.40 -23.99
N LEU A 238 -28.62 -11.43 -23.65
CA LEU A 238 -29.92 -11.22 -24.29
C LEU A 238 -29.76 -10.89 -25.79
N PHE A 239 -28.77 -10.05 -26.12
CA PHE A 239 -28.47 -9.71 -27.50
C PHE A 239 -28.03 -10.93 -28.32
N LEU A 240 -27.16 -11.78 -27.76
CA LEU A 240 -26.70 -13.00 -28.44
C LEU A 240 -27.81 -14.05 -28.57
N TYR A 241 -28.64 -14.26 -27.55
CA TYR A 241 -29.77 -15.19 -27.64
C TYR A 241 -30.81 -14.75 -28.68
N SER A 242 -31.10 -13.45 -28.77
CA SER A 242 -32.06 -12.92 -29.75
C SER A 242 -31.56 -13.03 -31.20
N HIS A 243 -30.25 -13.13 -31.44
CA HIS A 243 -29.67 -13.28 -32.77
C HIS A 243 -29.23 -14.73 -33.09
N GLY A 244 -29.03 -15.58 -32.08
CA GLY A 244 -28.68 -16.99 -32.26
C GLY A 244 -29.84 -17.83 -32.83
N GLN A 245 -31.09 -17.49 -32.51
CA GLN A 245 -32.28 -18.20 -33.04
C GLN A 245 -32.49 -18.04 -34.55
N LEU A 246 -31.77 -17.12 -35.22
CA LEU A 246 -31.86 -16.92 -36.67
C LEU A 246 -31.01 -17.90 -37.49
N TYR A 247 -30.07 -18.63 -36.86
CA TYR A 247 -29.14 -19.51 -37.57
C TYR A 247 -29.45 -21.01 -37.45
N ASP A 248 -30.43 -21.42 -36.62
CA ASP A 248 -30.87 -22.82 -36.49
C ASP A 248 -31.95 -23.23 -37.52
N TYR A 249 -32.21 -22.40 -38.54
CA TYR A 249 -33.22 -22.63 -39.59
C TYR A 249 -32.66 -22.74 -41.02
N PHE A 250 -31.39 -23.14 -41.19
CA PHE A 250 -30.83 -23.49 -42.50
C PHE A 250 -30.09 -24.83 -42.49
#